data_AF-A0A6I8PAE5-F1
#
_entry.id   AF-A0A6I8PAE5-F1
#
_cell.length_a   1.000
_cell.length_b   1.000
_cell.length_c   1.000
_cell.angle_alpha   90.00
_cell.angle_beta   90.00
_cell.angle_gamma   90.00
#
_symmetry.space_group_name_H-M   'P 1'
#
loop_
_entity.id
_entity.type
_entity.pdbx_description
1 polymer ?
#
loop_
_entity_poly.entity_id
_entity_poly.type
_entity_poly.pdbx_seq_one_letter_code
_entity_poly.pdbx_strand_id
1 'polypeptide(L)'
;MVLYELFAHPVERGYRAGLGSKAALFLLLAAALTYLPPLLLAFRTHGFWLKRSSYEEQPTVRFQHQVLFVALLGPAPGGFLAWSTFPTFNRLQGASLRVPLVSTREEDKNQDGKMDLLHFKMELPLQASEQVLGVQLILTFSYQLHVPVINGTSPFARDFDLTNIAAAYQERNVTTILSDPNPIWLVGRAADAPFVINAIIRYPVEVISYQPGFWEMIKFAWIQYISILLVFLWVFERIKIFVFQNQVVTTVPVAPTSPVASYKEHLSE
;
A
#
# COMPACT_ATOMS: atom_id res chain seq x y z
N MET A 1 -35.27 42.70 43.08
CA MET A 1 -35.59 42.48 41.65
C MET A 1 -34.32 41.96 41.00
N VAL A 2 -34.31 40.70 40.56
CA VAL A 2 -33.12 40.07 39.95
C VAL A 2 -33.09 40.48 38.49
N LEU A 3 -32.07 41.26 38.11
CA LEU A 3 -31.85 41.67 36.72
C LEU A 3 -31.15 40.52 35.98
N TYR A 4 -31.78 40.07 34.89
CA TYR A 4 -31.19 39.12 33.95
C TYR A 4 -30.61 39.86 32.76
N GLU A 5 -29.38 39.54 32.41
CA GLU A 5 -28.72 40.06 31.23
C GLU A 5 -29.34 39.39 29.99
N LEU A 6 -30.15 40.16 29.26
CA LEU A 6 -30.91 39.67 28.10
C LEU A 6 -30.05 39.56 26.83
N PHE A 7 -28.99 40.36 26.74
CA PHE A 7 -28.16 40.43 25.54
C PHE A 7 -26.79 41.05 25.85
N ALA A 8 -25.73 40.48 25.27
CA ALA A 8 -24.38 41.02 25.33
C ALA A 8 -23.76 40.97 23.92
N HIS A 9 -22.97 41.99 23.57
CA HIS A 9 -22.19 42.02 22.34
C HIS A 9 -20.70 42.14 22.68
N PRO A 10 -19.80 41.47 21.94
CA PRO A 10 -18.37 41.59 22.17
C PRO A 10 -17.90 43.01 21.82
N VAL A 11 -17.28 43.71 22.78
CA VAL A 11 -16.62 45.00 22.54
C VAL A 11 -15.25 44.74 21.94
N GLU A 12 -15.05 45.13 20.68
CA GLU A 12 -13.73 45.10 20.04
C GLU A 12 -12.81 46.15 20.68
N ARG A 13 -11.72 45.69 21.33
CA ARG A 13 -10.67 46.57 21.86
C ARG A 13 -9.49 46.60 20.89
N GLY A 14 -9.28 47.74 20.25
CA GLY A 14 -8.12 47.97 19.38
C GLY A 14 -6.88 48.37 20.18
N TYR A 15 -5.73 47.80 19.86
CA TYR A 15 -4.43 48.22 20.40
C TYR A 15 -3.58 48.77 19.26
N ARG A 16 -3.04 49.98 19.40
CA ARG A 16 -2.16 50.60 18.41
C ARG A 16 -0.74 50.70 18.93
N ALA A 17 0.22 50.45 18.04
CA ALA A 17 1.64 50.59 18.30
C ALA A 17 2.37 51.01 17.01
N GLY A 18 3.51 51.70 17.14
CA GLY A 18 4.38 52.05 16.01
C GLY A 18 5.19 50.86 15.49
N LEU A 19 5.55 50.89 14.21
CA LEU A 19 6.25 49.80 13.49
C LEU A 19 7.63 49.43 14.08
N GLY A 20 8.31 50.35 14.78
CA GLY A 20 9.60 50.12 15.45
C GLY A 20 9.52 49.92 16.97
N SER A 21 8.32 49.69 17.51
CA SER A 21 8.11 49.56 18.97
C SER A 21 8.34 48.13 19.48
N LYS A 22 8.52 47.98 20.81
CA LYS A 22 8.61 46.66 21.47
C LYS A 22 7.40 45.76 21.17
N ALA A 23 6.22 46.35 20.94
CA ALA A 23 4.99 45.61 20.60
C ALA A 23 5.04 45.05 19.17
N ALA A 24 5.57 45.81 18.21
CA ALA A 24 5.78 45.34 16.85
C ALA A 24 6.81 44.20 16.79
N LEU A 25 7.90 44.31 17.56
CA LEU A 25 8.89 43.24 17.69
C LEU A 25 8.27 41.97 18.32
N PHE A 26 7.47 42.12 19.37
CA PHE A 26 6.75 40.99 19.97
C PHE A 26 5.81 40.32 18.97
N LEU A 27 5.03 41.08 18.19
CA LEU A 27 4.15 40.53 17.17
C LEU A 27 4.92 39.79 16.07
N LEU A 28 6.06 40.34 15.62
CA LEU A 28 6.94 39.68 14.65
C LEU A 28 7.48 38.36 15.19
N LEU A 29 7.99 38.36 16.42
CA LEU A 29 8.50 37.16 17.08
C LEU A 29 7.41 36.13 17.32
N ALA A 30 6.23 36.56 17.80
CA ALA A 30 5.08 35.69 17.99
C ALA A 30 4.61 35.09 16.66
N ALA A 31 4.58 35.86 15.57
CA ALA A 31 4.26 35.35 14.24
C ALA A 31 5.31 34.33 13.77
N ALA A 32 6.60 34.66 13.88
CA ALA A 32 7.69 33.74 13.53
C ALA A 32 7.58 32.43 14.33
N LEU A 33 7.32 32.50 15.64
CA LEU A 33 7.17 31.35 16.52
C LEU A 33 5.84 30.61 16.35
N THR A 34 4.84 31.24 15.73
CA THR A 34 3.58 30.58 15.36
C THR A 34 3.73 29.76 14.08
N TYR A 35 4.50 30.25 13.08
CA TYR A 35 4.57 29.62 11.75
C TYR A 35 5.82 28.78 11.50
N LEU A 36 6.99 29.16 12.03
CA LEU A 36 8.25 28.45 11.77
C LEU A 36 8.36 27.11 12.52
N PRO A 37 8.05 27.02 13.83
CA PRO A 37 8.17 25.75 14.55
C PRO A 37 7.26 24.64 14.01
N PRO A 38 5.98 24.87 13.66
CA PRO A 38 5.15 23.85 13.02
C PRO A 38 5.74 23.33 11.71
N LEU A 39 6.34 24.21 10.90
CA LEU A 39 6.99 23.83 9.65
C LEU A 39 8.21 22.94 9.90
N LEU A 40 9.07 23.34 10.86
CA LEU A 40 10.24 22.56 11.25
C LEU A 40 9.87 21.20 11.86
N LEU A 41 8.84 21.16 12.72
CA LEU A 41 8.33 19.92 13.29
C LEU A 41 7.82 18.99 12.19
N ALA A 42 6.94 19.48 11.30
CA ALA A 42 6.40 18.70 10.19
C ALA A 42 7.53 18.12 9.33
N PHE A 43 8.53 18.95 8.98
CA PHE A 43 9.69 18.52 8.21
C PHE A 43 10.52 17.44 8.93
N ARG A 44 10.69 17.56 10.26
CA ARG A 44 11.48 16.61 11.05
C ARG A 44 10.80 15.27 11.24
N THR A 45 9.47 15.23 11.22
CA THR A 45 8.65 14.04 11.53
C THR A 45 8.52 13.00 10.41
N HIS A 46 9.39 13.02 9.38
CA HIS A 46 9.46 12.05 8.26
C HIS A 46 8.18 11.86 7.42
N GLY A 47 7.05 12.48 7.77
CA GLY A 47 5.80 12.47 7.00
C GLY A 47 5.76 13.52 5.87
N PHE A 48 6.57 14.59 5.99
CA PHE A 48 6.59 15.69 5.01
C PHE A 48 7.24 15.30 3.67
N TRP A 49 8.27 14.44 3.71
CA TRP A 49 8.97 13.98 2.51
C TRP A 49 9.01 12.46 2.47
N LEU A 50 7.89 11.87 2.04
CA LEU A 50 7.73 10.43 1.97
C LEU A 50 8.59 9.85 0.83
N LYS A 51 9.61 9.06 1.17
CA LYS A 51 10.55 8.51 0.17
C LYS A 51 10.07 7.20 -0.46
N ARG A 52 9.22 6.45 0.25
CA ARG A 52 8.64 5.18 -0.19
C ARG A 52 7.20 5.11 0.30
N SER A 53 6.31 4.72 -0.59
CA SER A 53 4.94 4.32 -0.29
C SER A 53 4.75 2.92 -0.85
N SER A 54 3.71 2.23 -0.40
CA SER A 54 3.40 0.89 -0.84
C SER A 54 1.91 0.75 -1.07
N TYR A 55 1.56 -0.05 -2.07
CA TYR A 55 0.19 -0.47 -2.29
C TYR A 55 0.13 -1.99 -2.38
N GLU A 56 -1.03 -2.53 -2.04
CA GLU A 56 -1.32 -3.95 -2.16
C GLU A 56 -1.83 -4.23 -3.58
N GLU A 57 -1.19 -5.17 -4.28
CA GLU A 57 -1.64 -5.69 -5.56
C GLU A 57 -1.84 -7.20 -5.46
N GLN A 58 -3.03 -7.65 -5.82
CA GLN A 58 -3.32 -9.08 -5.96
C GLN A 58 -3.33 -9.46 -7.45
N PRO A 59 -2.42 -10.34 -7.89
CA PRO A 59 -2.35 -10.80 -9.27
C PRO A 59 -3.57 -11.64 -9.64
N THR A 60 -3.93 -11.64 -10.93
CA THR A 60 -4.89 -12.61 -11.45
C THR A 60 -4.12 -13.88 -11.82
N VAL A 61 -4.27 -14.92 -11.00
CA VAL A 61 -3.65 -16.23 -11.22
C VAL A 61 -4.72 -17.19 -11.70
N ARG A 62 -4.39 -17.99 -12.71
CA ARG A 62 -5.26 -19.07 -13.18
C ARG A 62 -4.45 -20.31 -13.46
N PHE A 63 -4.88 -21.43 -12.90
CA PHE A 63 -4.28 -22.72 -13.18
C PHE A 63 -4.61 -23.16 -14.60
N GLN A 64 -3.57 -23.47 -15.39
CA GLN A 64 -3.73 -23.83 -16.81
C GLN A 64 -4.11 -25.30 -17.01
N HIS A 65 -4.25 -26.07 -15.92
CA HIS A 65 -4.54 -27.50 -15.97
C HIS A 65 -3.50 -28.29 -16.79
N GLN A 66 -2.26 -27.78 -16.86
CA GLN A 66 -1.15 -28.48 -17.48
C GLN A 66 -0.17 -28.92 -16.39
N VAL A 67 0.05 -30.23 -16.35
CA VAL A 67 0.81 -30.91 -15.31
C VAL A 67 1.85 -31.80 -15.97
N LEU A 68 3.05 -31.81 -15.42
CA LEU A 68 4.08 -32.79 -15.74
C LEU A 68 4.56 -33.42 -14.44
N PHE A 69 4.57 -34.74 -14.43
CA PHE A 69 4.84 -35.53 -13.24
C PHE A 69 5.81 -36.66 -13.58
N VAL A 70 6.82 -36.83 -12.74
CA VAL A 70 7.77 -37.92 -12.80
C VAL A 70 7.98 -38.47 -11.38
N ALA A 71 7.71 -39.75 -11.19
CA ALA A 71 8.00 -40.50 -9.99
C ALA A 71 9.20 -41.42 -10.24
N LEU A 72 10.23 -41.31 -9.41
CA LEU A 72 11.36 -42.21 -9.40
C LEU A 72 11.00 -43.45 -8.58
N LEU A 73 11.16 -44.63 -9.15
CA LEU A 73 10.87 -45.90 -8.50
C LEU A 73 12.15 -46.52 -7.90
N GLY A 74 11.96 -47.30 -6.83
CA GLY A 74 12.93 -48.25 -6.28
C GLY A 74 12.31 -49.65 -6.16
N PRO A 75 13.14 -50.73 -6.08
CA PRO A 75 14.60 -50.73 -5.91
C PRO A 75 15.41 -50.91 -7.21
N ALA A 76 14.77 -51.11 -8.37
CA ALA A 76 15.48 -51.28 -9.64
C ALA A 76 16.11 -49.96 -10.11
N PRO A 77 17.42 -49.92 -10.43
CA PRO A 77 18.07 -48.71 -10.90
C PRO A 77 17.47 -48.27 -12.24
N GLY A 78 17.03 -47.00 -12.31
CA GLY A 78 16.47 -46.40 -13.53
C GLY A 78 14.97 -46.60 -13.75
N GLY A 79 14.25 -47.24 -12.81
CA GLY A 79 12.80 -47.30 -12.86
C GLY A 79 12.19 -45.92 -12.61
N PHE A 80 11.35 -45.44 -13.52
CA PHE A 80 10.57 -44.22 -13.32
C PHE A 80 9.19 -44.38 -13.96
N LEU A 81 8.21 -43.69 -13.36
CA LEU A 81 6.88 -43.51 -13.93
C LEU A 81 6.73 -42.04 -14.29
N ALA A 82 6.20 -41.78 -15.47
CA ALA A 82 6.01 -40.42 -15.95
C ALA A 82 4.59 -40.26 -16.48
N TRP A 83 4.03 -39.08 -16.27
CA TRP A 83 2.74 -38.69 -16.81
C TRP A 83 2.67 -37.19 -16.99
N SER A 84 1.99 -36.77 -18.05
CA SER A 84 1.67 -35.38 -18.27
C SER A 84 0.29 -35.23 -18.87
N THR A 85 -0.27 -34.04 -18.79
CA THR A 85 -1.44 -33.64 -19.58
C THR A 85 -1.11 -33.47 -21.07
N PHE A 86 0.17 -33.35 -21.44
CA PHE A 86 0.62 -33.24 -22.83
C PHE A 86 0.63 -34.61 -23.54
N PRO A 87 -0.18 -34.82 -24.60
CA PRO A 87 -0.25 -36.10 -25.29
C PRO A 87 1.08 -36.53 -25.90
N THR A 88 1.86 -35.59 -26.42
CA THR A 88 3.16 -35.84 -27.07
C THR A 88 4.16 -36.42 -26.08
N PHE A 89 4.21 -35.90 -24.85
CA PHE A 89 5.08 -36.41 -23.79
C PHE A 89 4.69 -37.84 -23.43
N ASN A 90 3.40 -38.12 -23.21
CA ASN A 90 2.92 -39.45 -22.84
C ASN A 90 3.26 -40.52 -23.88
N ARG A 91 3.18 -40.17 -25.18
CA ARG A 91 3.54 -41.09 -26.28
C ARG A 91 5.02 -41.49 -26.24
N LEU A 92 5.90 -40.59 -25.82
CA LEU A 92 7.35 -40.84 -25.73
C LEU A 92 7.73 -41.74 -24.54
N GLN A 93 6.91 -41.76 -23.48
CA GLN A 93 7.22 -42.54 -22.27
C GLN A 93 6.92 -44.03 -22.41
N GLY A 94 6.02 -44.43 -23.32
CA GLY A 94 5.75 -45.84 -23.63
C GLY A 94 5.44 -46.68 -22.38
N ALA A 95 6.33 -47.60 -22.04
CA ALA A 95 6.20 -48.53 -20.90
C ALA A 95 6.27 -47.85 -19.52
N SER A 96 6.87 -46.66 -19.43
CA SER A 96 6.96 -45.86 -18.19
C SER A 96 5.75 -44.96 -17.96
N LEU A 97 4.76 -44.97 -18.87
CA LEU A 97 3.55 -44.18 -18.73
C LEU A 97 2.61 -44.80 -17.69
N ARG A 98 2.23 -44.01 -16.68
CA ARG A 98 1.17 -44.39 -15.74
C ARG A 98 0.20 -43.23 -15.54
N VAL A 99 -1.07 -43.44 -15.87
CA VAL A 99 -2.09 -42.38 -15.75
C VAL A 99 -2.60 -42.29 -14.30
N PRO A 100 -2.40 -41.15 -13.60
CA PRO A 100 -2.97 -40.89 -12.30
C PRO A 100 -4.39 -40.31 -12.40
N LEU A 101 -5.13 -40.34 -11.30
CA LEU A 101 -6.33 -39.51 -11.11
C LEU A 101 -5.91 -38.14 -10.59
N VAL A 102 -6.29 -37.07 -11.30
CA VAL A 102 -5.98 -35.69 -10.90
C VAL A 102 -7.27 -34.94 -10.61
N SER A 103 -7.30 -34.23 -9.49
CA SER A 103 -8.41 -33.39 -9.05
C SER A 103 -7.87 -32.03 -8.64
N THR A 104 -8.45 -30.96 -9.20
CA THR A 104 -8.07 -29.59 -8.90
C THR A 104 -9.29 -28.77 -8.52
N ARG A 105 -9.13 -27.91 -7.53
CA ARG A 105 -10.17 -26.96 -7.09
C ARG A 105 -9.51 -25.63 -6.77
N GLU A 106 -9.89 -24.61 -7.50
CA GLU A 106 -9.57 -23.22 -7.16
C GLU A 106 -10.65 -22.67 -6.22
N GLU A 107 -10.24 -21.88 -5.24
CA GLU A 107 -11.09 -21.29 -4.23
C GLU A 107 -10.79 -19.80 -4.09
N ASP A 108 -11.86 -19.02 -4.15
CA ASP A 108 -11.90 -17.59 -3.82
C ASP A 108 -12.52 -17.48 -2.41
N LYS A 109 -11.70 -17.11 -1.43
CA LYS A 109 -12.09 -17.09 -0.01
C LYS A 109 -12.78 -15.79 0.37
N ASN A 110 -12.39 -14.67 -0.25
CA ASN A 110 -12.89 -13.35 0.07
C ASN A 110 -14.03 -12.89 -0.88
N GLN A 111 -14.36 -13.71 -1.89
CA GLN A 111 -15.40 -13.48 -2.90
C GLN A 111 -15.16 -12.22 -3.75
N ASP A 112 -13.89 -11.87 -3.99
CA ASP A 112 -13.53 -10.69 -4.79
C ASP A 112 -13.40 -10.96 -6.30
N GLY A 113 -13.62 -12.22 -6.72
CA GLY A 113 -13.51 -12.66 -8.11
C GLY A 113 -12.10 -13.06 -8.53
N LYS A 114 -11.12 -13.01 -7.63
CA LYS A 114 -9.77 -13.53 -7.81
C LYS A 114 -9.61 -14.82 -7.01
N MET A 115 -8.87 -15.77 -7.57
CA MET A 115 -8.59 -17.03 -6.89
C MET A 115 -7.51 -16.78 -5.83
N ASP A 116 -7.70 -17.33 -4.63
CA ASP A 116 -6.75 -17.22 -3.52
C ASP A 116 -5.95 -18.51 -3.30
N LEU A 117 -6.54 -19.65 -3.66
CA LEU A 117 -6.01 -20.94 -3.26
C LEU A 117 -6.33 -22.02 -4.29
N LEU A 118 -5.33 -22.85 -4.59
CA LEU A 118 -5.48 -24.06 -5.40
C LEU A 118 -5.28 -25.29 -4.53
N HIS A 119 -6.32 -26.09 -4.43
CA HIS A 119 -6.26 -27.45 -3.93
C HIS A 119 -5.94 -28.38 -5.10
N PHE A 120 -4.77 -29.02 -5.03
CA PHE A 120 -4.31 -29.99 -6.01
C PHE A 120 -4.19 -31.36 -5.34
N LYS A 121 -4.88 -32.35 -5.91
CA LYS A 121 -4.80 -33.74 -5.47
C LYS A 121 -4.48 -34.64 -6.66
N MET A 122 -3.47 -35.49 -6.50
CA MET A 122 -3.10 -36.51 -7.49
C MET A 122 -3.02 -37.88 -6.83
N GLU A 123 -3.58 -38.90 -7.46
CA GLU A 123 -3.53 -40.29 -7.01
C GLU A 123 -2.89 -41.14 -8.12
N LEU A 124 -1.67 -41.59 -7.90
CA LEU A 124 -0.92 -42.44 -8.82
C LEU A 124 -1.12 -43.92 -8.44
N PRO A 125 -1.78 -44.73 -9.29
CA PRO A 125 -1.94 -46.16 -9.02
C PRO A 125 -0.60 -46.88 -9.18
N LEU A 126 -0.14 -47.50 -8.09
CA LEU A 126 1.13 -48.23 -8.01
C LEU A 126 0.88 -49.71 -7.73
N GLN A 127 1.80 -50.56 -8.19
CA GLN A 127 1.81 -51.99 -7.87
C GLN A 127 2.40 -52.23 -6.48
N ALA A 128 2.11 -53.40 -5.89
CA ALA A 128 2.60 -53.80 -4.57
C ALA A 128 4.14 -53.83 -4.46
N SER A 129 4.83 -54.11 -5.57
CA SER A 129 6.30 -54.15 -5.67
C SER A 129 6.94 -52.78 -5.94
N GLU A 130 6.16 -51.76 -6.31
CA GLU A 130 6.67 -50.44 -6.71
C GLU A 130 6.73 -49.49 -5.51
N GLN A 131 7.92 -48.99 -5.20
CA GLN A 131 8.17 -47.98 -4.18
C GLN A 131 8.61 -46.67 -4.83
N VAL A 132 8.03 -45.53 -4.42
CA VAL A 132 8.43 -44.21 -4.92
C VAL A 132 9.54 -43.67 -4.03
N LEU A 133 10.68 -43.30 -4.62
CA LEU A 133 11.83 -42.72 -3.93
C LEU A 133 11.88 -41.20 -4.03
N GLY A 134 11.33 -40.65 -5.11
CA GLY A 134 11.36 -39.21 -5.39
C GLY A 134 10.27 -38.82 -6.37
N VAL A 135 9.89 -37.55 -6.32
CA VAL A 135 8.84 -36.98 -7.14
C VAL A 135 9.31 -35.64 -7.71
N GLN A 136 9.09 -35.46 -9.00
CA GLN A 136 9.17 -34.18 -9.68
C GLN A 136 7.76 -33.83 -10.19
N LEU A 137 7.26 -32.66 -9.80
CA LEU A 137 5.96 -32.16 -10.20
C LEU A 137 6.12 -30.73 -10.70
N ILE A 138 5.67 -30.49 -11.93
CA ILE A 138 5.61 -29.18 -12.54
C ILE A 138 4.15 -28.85 -12.79
N LEU A 139 3.73 -27.71 -12.27
CA LEU A 139 2.40 -27.14 -12.46
C LEU A 139 2.54 -25.81 -13.21
N THR A 140 1.66 -25.58 -14.17
CA THR A 140 1.70 -24.39 -15.01
C THR A 140 0.55 -23.45 -14.67
N PHE A 141 0.85 -22.15 -14.64
CA PHE A 141 -0.08 -21.09 -14.28
C PHE A 141 0.03 -19.96 -15.29
N SER A 142 -1.09 -19.29 -15.59
CA SER A 142 -1.06 -17.94 -16.14
C SER A 142 -1.10 -16.94 -15.00
N TYR A 143 -0.20 -15.98 -15.05
CA TYR A 143 -0.05 -14.95 -14.04
C TYR A 143 -0.12 -13.58 -14.73
N GLN A 144 -1.09 -12.76 -14.31
CA GLN A 144 -1.27 -11.42 -14.86
C GLN A 144 -1.28 -10.39 -13.73
N LEU A 145 -0.33 -9.46 -13.79
CA LEU A 145 -0.32 -8.22 -13.00
C LEU A 145 -1.06 -7.13 -13.78
N HIS A 146 -1.50 -6.10 -13.07
CA HIS A 146 -2.23 -4.97 -13.65
C HIS A 146 -1.37 -4.16 -14.62
N VAL A 147 -0.05 -4.19 -14.45
CA VAL A 147 0.91 -3.55 -15.35
C VAL A 147 1.45 -4.60 -16.33
N PRO A 148 1.00 -4.64 -17.60
CA PRO A 148 1.59 -5.52 -18.60
C PRO A 148 2.97 -5.00 -19.04
N VAL A 149 3.86 -5.90 -19.47
CA VAL A 149 5.17 -5.51 -20.06
C VAL A 149 4.95 -4.82 -21.41
N ILE A 150 3.97 -5.30 -22.18
CA ILE A 150 3.62 -4.74 -23.48
C ILE A 150 2.39 -3.86 -23.27
N ASN A 151 2.54 -2.57 -23.50
CA ASN A 151 1.40 -1.66 -23.50
C ASN A 151 0.66 -1.77 -24.84
N GLY A 152 -0.36 -2.63 -24.88
CA GLY A 152 -1.19 -2.84 -26.08
C GLY A 152 -1.96 -1.60 -26.56
N THR A 153 -1.97 -0.52 -25.78
CA THR A 153 -2.58 0.76 -26.15
C THR A 153 -1.59 1.78 -26.71
N SER A 154 -0.29 1.44 -26.78
CA SER A 154 0.71 2.38 -27.31
C SER A 154 0.54 2.61 -28.81
N PRO A 155 0.54 3.87 -29.29
CA PRO A 155 0.52 4.17 -30.71
C PRO A 155 1.90 4.04 -31.38
N PHE A 156 2.98 3.76 -30.63
CA PHE A 156 4.35 3.78 -31.16
C PHE A 156 4.88 2.37 -31.46
N ALA A 157 5.31 2.13 -32.71
CA ALA A 157 5.87 0.85 -33.13
C ALA A 157 7.11 0.41 -32.32
N ARG A 158 7.89 1.38 -31.81
CA ARG A 158 9.07 1.11 -30.96
C ARG A 158 8.73 0.36 -29.68
N ASP A 159 7.51 0.54 -29.15
CA ASP A 159 7.09 -0.09 -27.89
C ASP A 159 6.74 -1.58 -28.10
N PHE A 160 6.61 -2.01 -29.36
CA PHE A 160 6.40 -3.40 -29.77
C PHE A 160 7.67 -4.08 -30.30
N ASP A 161 8.81 -3.38 -30.36
CA ASP A 161 10.08 -3.98 -30.77
C ASP A 161 10.58 -4.96 -29.70
N LEU A 162 11.03 -6.14 -30.13
CA LEU A 162 11.52 -7.20 -29.25
C LEU A 162 12.69 -6.72 -28.38
N THR A 163 13.52 -5.81 -28.89
CA THR A 163 14.64 -5.24 -28.14
C THR A 163 14.17 -4.45 -26.92
N ASN A 164 13.14 -3.61 -27.09
CA ASN A 164 12.58 -2.80 -26.01
C ASN A 164 11.75 -3.64 -25.04
N ILE A 165 11.00 -4.63 -25.55
CA ILE A 165 10.27 -5.57 -24.70
C ILE A 165 11.24 -6.38 -23.84
N ALA A 166 12.33 -6.89 -24.41
CA ALA A 166 13.34 -7.65 -23.68
C ALA A 166 14.08 -6.79 -22.66
N ALA A 167 14.45 -5.55 -23.01
CA ALA A 167 15.05 -4.60 -22.07
C ALA A 167 14.10 -4.29 -20.90
N ALA A 168 12.83 -3.97 -21.20
CA ALA A 168 11.80 -3.72 -20.18
C ALA A 168 11.54 -4.95 -19.29
N TYR A 169 11.65 -6.16 -19.84
CA TYR A 169 11.53 -7.40 -19.07
C TYR A 169 12.74 -7.62 -18.15
N GLN A 170 13.97 -7.36 -18.61
CA GLN A 170 15.17 -7.51 -17.78
C GLN A 170 15.30 -6.45 -16.70
N GLU A 171 14.77 -5.25 -16.93
CA GLU A 171 14.69 -4.19 -15.91
C GLU A 171 13.65 -4.49 -14.81
N ARG A 172 12.77 -5.49 -15.00
CA ARG A 172 11.83 -5.89 -13.96
C ARG A 172 12.53 -6.63 -12.83
N ASN A 173 12.53 -6.01 -11.66
CA ASN A 173 12.86 -6.65 -10.38
C ASN A 173 11.74 -7.55 -9.83
N VAL A 174 10.76 -7.94 -10.66
CA VAL A 174 9.60 -8.73 -10.23
C VAL A 174 9.71 -10.14 -10.81
N THR A 175 10.10 -11.09 -9.96
CA THR A 175 10.10 -12.52 -10.26
C THR A 175 9.07 -13.22 -9.40
N THR A 176 8.33 -14.16 -9.98
CA THR A 176 7.41 -15.01 -9.21
C THR A 176 8.14 -16.30 -8.85
N ILE A 177 8.34 -16.54 -7.57
CA ILE A 177 8.94 -17.78 -7.05
C ILE A 177 7.92 -18.48 -6.16
N LEU A 178 7.89 -19.81 -6.20
CA LEU A 178 7.14 -20.58 -5.21
C LEU A 178 7.96 -20.61 -3.92
N SER A 179 7.53 -19.85 -2.91
CA SER A 179 8.20 -19.78 -1.61
C SER A 179 7.76 -20.92 -0.68
N ASP A 180 8.71 -21.46 0.07
CA ASP A 180 8.51 -22.40 1.19
C ASP A 180 7.72 -23.69 0.87
N PRO A 181 8.16 -24.49 -0.13
CA PRO A 181 7.63 -25.84 -0.28
C PRO A 181 8.05 -26.68 0.94
N ASN A 182 7.08 -27.09 1.76
CA ASN A 182 7.30 -27.97 2.92
C ASN A 182 6.69 -29.36 2.65
N PRO A 183 7.35 -30.21 1.83
CA PRO A 183 6.82 -31.53 1.52
C PRO A 183 6.95 -32.44 2.74
N ILE A 184 5.84 -33.10 3.10
CA ILE A 184 5.81 -34.11 4.16
C ILE A 184 5.68 -35.48 3.50
N TRP A 185 6.65 -36.36 3.72
CA TRP A 185 6.63 -37.73 3.20
C TRP A 185 6.02 -38.68 4.24
N LEU A 186 4.88 -39.28 3.92
CA LEU A 186 4.22 -40.28 4.76
C LEU A 186 4.48 -41.68 4.21
N VAL A 187 4.94 -42.58 5.08
CA VAL A 187 5.19 -44.00 4.77
C VAL A 187 4.05 -44.88 5.32
N GLY A 188 3.97 -46.14 4.88
CA GLY A 188 2.97 -47.10 5.35
C GLY A 188 1.78 -47.33 4.41
N ARG A 189 2.01 -47.21 3.10
CA ARG A 189 1.00 -47.50 2.05
C ARG A 189 0.59 -48.98 2.09
N ALA A 190 -0.71 -49.26 1.93
CA ALA A 190 -1.18 -50.61 1.64
C ALA A 190 -0.70 -51.09 0.25
N ALA A 191 -0.66 -52.41 0.03
CA ALA A 191 -0.10 -53.00 -1.18
C ALA A 191 -0.81 -52.55 -2.47
N ASP A 192 -2.11 -52.29 -2.39
CA ASP A 192 -3.03 -51.91 -3.48
C ASP A 192 -3.42 -50.43 -3.48
N ALA A 193 -3.02 -49.67 -2.46
CA ALA A 193 -3.37 -48.26 -2.37
C ALA A 193 -2.53 -47.39 -3.33
N PRO A 194 -3.12 -46.35 -3.94
CA PRO A 194 -2.38 -45.42 -4.78
C PRO A 194 -1.43 -44.54 -3.95
N PHE A 195 -0.43 -43.97 -4.61
CA PHE A 195 0.38 -42.90 -4.03
C PHE A 195 -0.33 -41.56 -4.20
N VAL A 196 -0.60 -40.87 -3.08
CA VAL A 196 -1.40 -39.65 -3.06
C VAL A 196 -0.52 -38.43 -2.80
N ILE A 197 -0.66 -37.42 -3.65
CA ILE A 197 -0.03 -36.10 -3.48
C ILE A 197 -1.15 -35.10 -3.20
N ASN A 198 -1.08 -34.46 -2.03
CA ASN A 198 -1.94 -33.34 -1.68
C ASN A 198 -1.07 -32.08 -1.63
N ALA A 199 -1.36 -31.12 -2.51
CA ALA A 199 -0.69 -29.83 -2.53
C ALA A 199 -1.72 -28.70 -2.39
N ILE A 200 -1.41 -27.75 -1.52
CA ILE A 200 -2.21 -26.54 -1.33
C ILE A 200 -1.30 -25.36 -1.71
N ILE A 201 -1.65 -24.68 -2.80
CA ILE A 201 -0.90 -23.54 -3.31
C ILE A 201 -1.70 -22.29 -3.00
N ARG A 202 -1.06 -21.31 -2.36
CA ARG A 202 -1.69 -20.04 -1.99
C ARG A 202 -1.24 -18.95 -2.94
N TYR A 203 -2.15 -18.05 -3.28
CA TYR A 203 -1.93 -16.86 -4.10
C TYR A 203 -2.00 -15.64 -3.17
N PRO A 204 -0.88 -15.23 -2.54
CA PRO A 204 -0.90 -14.09 -1.62
C PRO A 204 -1.07 -12.77 -2.37
N VAL A 205 -1.56 -11.76 -1.63
CA VAL A 205 -1.49 -10.36 -2.03
C VAL A 205 -0.06 -9.88 -1.84
N GLU A 206 0.48 -9.17 -2.82
CA GLU A 206 1.85 -8.66 -2.78
C GLU A 206 1.87 -7.16 -2.55
N VAL A 207 2.82 -6.69 -1.74
CA VAL A 207 2.99 -5.28 -1.41
C VAL A 207 4.04 -4.67 -2.33
N ILE A 208 3.59 -3.88 -3.31
CA ILE A 208 4.48 -3.22 -4.26
C ILE A 208 4.93 -1.88 -3.70
N SER A 209 6.24 -1.72 -3.49
CA SER A 209 6.86 -0.48 -3.04
C SER A 209 7.17 0.44 -4.22
N TYR A 210 6.79 1.71 -4.11
CA TYR A 210 7.05 2.74 -5.12
C TYR A 210 7.52 4.05 -4.47
N GLN A 211 8.02 4.96 -5.32
CA GLN A 211 8.38 6.32 -4.91
C GLN A 211 7.18 7.25 -5.12
N PRO A 212 6.68 7.93 -4.07
CA PRO A 212 5.55 8.83 -4.18
C PRO A 212 5.79 9.98 -5.16
N GLY A 213 4.77 10.32 -5.94
CA GLY A 213 4.79 11.48 -6.82
C GLY A 213 4.69 12.80 -6.05
N PHE A 214 4.96 13.92 -6.74
CA PHE A 214 4.90 15.27 -6.16
C PHE A 214 3.56 15.56 -5.45
N TRP A 215 2.44 15.26 -6.11
CA TRP A 215 1.10 15.53 -5.57
C TRP A 215 0.75 14.64 -4.37
N GLU A 216 1.24 13.41 -4.34
CA GLU A 216 1.06 12.52 -3.19
C GLU A 216 1.87 13.01 -1.99
N MET A 217 3.11 13.47 -2.20
CA MET A 217 3.92 14.08 -1.14
C MET A 217 3.23 15.33 -0.57
N ILE A 218 2.73 16.22 -1.44
CA ILE A 218 1.98 17.40 -1.00
C ILE A 218 0.79 17.00 -0.14
N LYS A 219 0.00 16.00 -0.59
CA LYS A 219 -1.18 15.52 0.13
C LYS A 219 -0.91 15.24 1.61
N PHE A 220 0.18 14.54 1.91
CA PHE A 220 0.53 14.23 3.30
C PHE A 220 1.16 15.41 4.03
N ALA A 221 2.00 16.20 3.34
CA ALA A 221 2.67 17.36 3.91
C ALA A 221 1.69 18.42 4.44
N TRP A 222 0.63 18.76 3.69
CA TRP A 222 -0.31 19.82 4.11
C TRP A 222 -1.17 19.38 5.29
N ILE A 223 -1.60 18.11 5.34
CA ILE A 223 -2.38 17.56 6.46
C ILE A 223 -1.57 17.64 7.75
N GLN A 224 -0.30 17.25 7.70
CA GLN A 224 0.61 17.27 8.85
C GLN A 224 0.89 18.70 9.31
N TYR A 225 1.18 19.61 8.38
CA TYR A 225 1.45 21.01 8.69
C TYR A 225 0.26 21.71 9.34
N ILE A 226 -0.94 21.59 8.75
CA ILE A 226 -2.15 22.25 9.27
C ILE A 226 -2.51 21.72 10.66
N SER A 227 -2.38 20.41 10.90
CA SER A 227 -2.71 19.80 12.19
C SER A 227 -1.86 20.39 13.34
N ILE A 228 -0.56 20.63 13.08
CA ILE A 228 0.34 21.22 14.07
C ILE A 228 0.12 22.74 14.15
N LEU A 229 -0.08 23.41 13.02
CA LEU A 229 -0.29 24.86 12.95
C LEU A 229 -1.51 25.31 13.75
N LEU A 230 -2.62 24.55 13.73
CA LEU A 230 -3.83 24.89 14.49
C LEU A 230 -3.58 24.97 16.00
N VAL A 231 -2.77 24.04 16.55
CA VAL A 231 -2.39 24.06 17.96
C VAL A 231 -1.57 25.31 18.27
N PHE A 232 -0.60 25.64 17.42
CA PHE A 232 0.22 26.83 17.59
C PHE A 232 -0.60 28.12 17.48
N LEU A 233 -1.50 28.22 16.50
CA LEU A 233 -2.41 29.36 16.36
C LEU A 233 -3.22 29.56 17.65
N TRP A 234 -3.80 28.49 18.19
CA TRP A 234 -4.56 28.54 19.44
C TRP A 234 -3.70 28.98 20.63
N VAL A 235 -2.52 28.41 20.82
CA VAL A 235 -1.61 28.78 21.93
C VAL A 235 -1.17 30.25 21.81
N PHE A 236 -0.69 30.66 20.65
CA PHE A 236 -0.18 32.02 20.45
C PHE A 236 -1.28 33.08 20.43
N GLU A 237 -2.50 32.73 20.04
CA GLU A 237 -3.66 33.59 20.22
C GLU A 237 -3.91 33.88 21.70
N ARG A 238 -3.88 32.85 22.57
CA ARG A 238 -4.01 33.02 24.03
C ARG A 238 -2.88 33.86 24.63
N ILE A 239 -1.64 33.64 24.21
CA ILE A 239 -0.49 34.42 24.65
C ILE A 239 -0.63 35.89 24.23
N LYS A 240 -1.02 36.16 22.98
CA LYS A 240 -1.26 37.53 22.50
C LYS A 240 -2.34 38.22 23.33
N ILE A 241 -3.48 37.56 23.55
CA ILE A 241 -4.58 38.09 24.37
C ILE A 241 -4.05 38.46 25.77
N PHE A 242 -3.32 37.55 26.42
CA PHE A 242 -2.75 37.81 27.75
C PHE A 242 -1.77 39.00 27.76
N VAL A 243 -0.87 39.08 26.78
CA VAL A 243 0.15 40.14 26.71
C VAL A 243 -0.47 41.52 26.50
N PHE A 244 -1.47 41.63 25.63
CA PHE A 244 -2.14 42.90 25.34
C PHE A 244 -3.15 43.30 26.42
N GLN A 245 -3.91 42.36 26.99
CA GLN A 245 -4.84 42.65 28.09
C GLN A 245 -4.11 43.14 29.34
N ASN A 246 -2.96 42.54 29.67
CA ASN A 246 -2.17 42.92 30.84
C ASN A 246 -1.16 44.05 30.57
N GLN A 247 -1.19 44.67 29.38
CA GLN A 247 -0.26 45.73 28.97
C GLN A 247 1.22 45.41 29.23
N VAL A 248 1.61 44.15 29.09
CA VAL A 248 3.00 43.68 29.32
C VAL A 248 3.97 44.38 28.35
N VAL A 249 3.45 44.81 27.21
CA VAL A 249 4.16 45.64 26.24
C VAL A 249 3.43 46.97 26.07
N THR A 250 4.20 48.06 26.00
CA THR A 250 3.69 49.43 25.81
C THR A 250 2.83 49.50 24.55
N THR A 251 1.52 49.56 24.74
CA THR A 251 0.52 49.73 23.68
C THR A 251 -0.43 50.84 24.07
N VAL A 252 -0.97 51.55 23.09
CA VAL A 252 -2.00 52.56 23.34
C VAL A 252 -3.35 51.87 23.14
N PRO A 253 -4.15 51.66 24.20
CA PRO A 253 -5.50 51.15 24.04
C PRO A 253 -6.34 52.22 23.35
N VAL A 254 -6.98 51.85 22.24
CA VAL A 254 -7.94 52.72 21.57
C VAL A 254 -9.25 52.59 22.33
N ALA A 255 -9.72 53.68 22.92
CA ALA A 255 -11.04 53.71 23.55
C ALA A 255 -12.11 53.40 22.48
N PRO A 256 -13.13 52.58 22.79
CA PRO A 256 -14.21 52.32 21.86
C PRO A 256 -14.92 53.66 21.60
N THR A 257 -14.75 54.19 20.39
CA THR A 257 -15.48 55.37 19.95
C THR A 257 -16.96 55.02 19.87
N SER A 258 -17.76 55.61 20.75
CA SER A 258 -19.21 55.65 20.57
C SER A 258 -19.53 56.27 19.20
N PRO A 259 -20.38 55.65 18.36
CA PRO A 259 -20.67 56.16 17.01
C PRO A 259 -21.38 57.52 17.00
N VAL A 260 -21.77 58.05 18.16
CA VAL A 260 -22.61 59.26 18.30
C VAL A 260 -21.83 60.58 18.17
N ALA A 261 -20.49 60.57 18.27
CA ALA A 261 -19.71 61.82 18.35
C ALA A 261 -19.13 62.32 17.00
N SER A 262 -19.54 61.76 15.86
CA SER A 262 -19.05 62.16 14.53
C SER A 262 -20.00 63.08 13.76
N TYR A 263 -20.81 63.88 14.46
CA TYR A 263 -21.55 65.00 13.86
C TYR A 263 -21.15 66.29 14.57
N LYS A 264 -20.07 66.94 14.12
CA LYS A 264 -19.83 68.34 14.44
C LYS A 264 -20.48 69.17 13.34
N GLU A 265 -21.56 69.85 13.69
CA GLU A 265 -22.19 70.87 12.88
C GLU A 265 -21.16 71.94 12.48
N HIS A 266 -21.07 72.20 11.18
CA HIS A 266 -20.45 73.41 10.66
C HIS A 266 -21.43 74.56 10.89
N LEU A 267 -21.32 75.23 12.04
CA LEU A 267 -21.90 76.56 12.24
C LEU A 267 -20.98 77.58 11.59
N SER A 268 -21.47 78.19 10.53
CA SER A 268 -20.89 79.34 9.84
C SER A 268 -21.23 80.62 10.62
N GLU A 269 -20.21 81.40 10.95
CA GLU A 269 -20.28 82.86 11.04
C GLU A 269 -19.24 83.44 10.09
#